data_AF-A0A381UK78-F1
#
_entry.id   AF-A0A381UK78-F1
#
_cell.length_a   1.000
_cell.length_b   1.000
_cell.length_c   1.000
_cell.angle_alpha   90.00
_cell.angle_beta   90.00
_cell.angle_gamma   90.00
#
_symmetry.space_group_name_H-M   'P 1'
#
loop_
_entity.id
_entity.type
_entity.pdbx_description
1 polymer ?
#
loop_
_entity_poly.entity_id
_entity_poly.type
_entity_poly.pdbx_seq_one_letter_code
_entity_poly.pdbx_strand_id
1 'polypeptide(L)'
;MHTTLECQTLFNEFVEFISHKNDIHVGEIKKNTPTKDIDDKVRELEISYENDSSILIKVPGHRPIPYDCRHLGFRDSQTRAWKFFIEVVSSNDHQFNFGPAYEYYSEGTRKKRAKIKHYDARWKLCDEVCKRLRKFFAKEFGWVFPRDYKLYERNLLGPEGERRFKFQVSNPNSFKTNPAVEDNFSELEELDLLSEIQKFQKEYMLNQESEDDIPVELFAALKVGQEKFGWSESHFKEMIGWPEKYEEEIVYEEKIVAK
;
A
#
# COMPACT_ATOMS: atom_id res chain seq x y z
N MET A 1 22.07 14.16 -58.15
CA MET A 1 22.46 12.79 -57.75
C MET A 1 23.80 12.92 -57.07
N HIS A 2 23.83 12.92 -55.74
CA HIS A 2 25.10 12.98 -55.01
C HIS A 2 25.82 11.65 -55.14
N THR A 3 27.12 11.71 -55.46
CA THR A 3 27.92 10.49 -55.65
C THR A 3 28.20 9.85 -54.30
N THR A 4 28.31 8.52 -54.27
CA THR A 4 28.55 7.71 -53.05
C THR A 4 29.75 8.21 -52.23
N LEU A 5 30.70 8.87 -52.90
CA LEU A 5 31.88 9.49 -52.30
C LEU A 5 31.53 10.75 -51.48
N GLU A 6 30.63 11.59 -51.96
CA GLU A 6 30.17 12.80 -51.24
C GLU A 6 29.39 12.43 -49.97
N CYS A 7 28.59 11.36 -50.02
CA CYS A 7 27.89 10.84 -48.84
C CYS A 7 28.86 10.25 -47.80
N GLN A 8 29.96 9.62 -48.25
CA GLN A 8 31.00 9.11 -47.34
C GLN A 8 31.79 10.25 -46.70
N THR A 9 32.12 11.30 -47.45
CA THR A 9 32.79 12.49 -46.90
C THR A 9 31.92 13.16 -45.86
N LEU A 10 30.63 13.39 -46.14
CA LEU A 10 29.69 13.98 -45.18
C LEU A 10 29.48 13.10 -43.94
N PHE A 11 29.49 11.77 -44.09
CA PHE A 11 29.42 10.86 -42.96
C PHE A 11 30.68 10.91 -42.09
N ASN A 12 31.86 10.99 -42.70
CA ASN A 12 33.12 11.08 -41.96
C ASN A 12 33.25 12.44 -41.26
N GLU A 13 32.86 13.55 -41.91
CA GLU A 13 32.79 14.87 -41.28
C GLU A 13 31.79 14.90 -40.11
N PHE A 14 30.66 14.21 -40.23
CA PHE A 14 29.72 14.04 -39.13
C PHE A 14 30.32 13.23 -37.96
N VAL A 15 31.05 12.14 -38.25
CA VAL A 15 31.72 11.32 -37.22
C VAL A 15 32.82 12.10 -36.52
N GLU A 16 33.60 12.90 -37.26
CA GLU A 16 34.63 13.78 -36.67
C GLU A 16 34.00 14.91 -35.84
N PHE A 17 32.88 15.49 -36.30
CA PHE A 17 32.14 16.52 -35.55
C PHE A 17 31.58 15.98 -34.22
N ILE A 18 31.02 14.76 -34.23
CA ILE A 18 30.56 14.09 -33.00
C ILE A 18 31.75 13.74 -32.10
N SER A 19 32.88 13.32 -32.68
CA SER A 19 34.09 13.00 -31.90
C SER A 19 34.72 14.22 -31.23
N HIS A 20 34.75 15.38 -31.90
CA HIS A 20 35.28 16.62 -31.34
C HIS A 20 34.31 17.31 -30.35
N LYS A 21 33.01 17.01 -30.41
CA LYS A 21 32.02 17.48 -29.41
C LYS A 21 31.89 16.55 -28.20
N ASN A 22 32.52 15.38 -28.21
CA ASN A 22 32.43 14.39 -27.13
C ASN A 22 33.62 14.44 -26.15
N ASP A 23 33.97 15.65 -25.69
CA ASP A 23 34.29 15.86 -24.26
C ASP A 23 33.00 15.86 -23.40
N ILE A 24 31.90 15.32 -23.93
CA ILE A 24 30.79 14.82 -23.14
C ILE A 24 31.26 13.48 -22.61
N HIS A 25 31.55 13.44 -21.30
CA HIS A 25 31.56 12.21 -20.51
C HIS A 25 30.33 11.38 -20.90
N VAL A 26 30.51 10.43 -21.83
CA VAL A 26 29.59 9.33 -22.03
C VAL A 26 29.74 8.51 -20.77
N GLY A 27 28.94 8.87 -19.77
CA GLY A 27 28.86 8.16 -18.51
C GLY A 27 28.71 6.69 -18.86
N GLU A 28 29.64 5.89 -18.34
CA GLU A 28 29.53 4.45 -18.34
C GLU A 28 28.06 4.10 -18.10
N ILE A 29 27.43 3.39 -19.03
CA ILE A 29 26.17 2.72 -18.75
C ILE A 29 26.53 1.69 -17.69
N LYS A 30 26.52 2.12 -16.41
CA LYS A 30 26.68 1.24 -15.28
C LYS A 30 25.63 0.16 -15.49
N LYS A 31 26.07 -1.07 -15.75
CA LYS A 31 25.19 -2.23 -15.60
C LYS A 31 24.68 -2.12 -14.17
N ASN A 32 23.42 -1.72 -14.01
CA ASN A 32 22.79 -1.59 -12.70
C ASN A 32 22.75 -3.00 -12.09
N THR A 33 23.78 -3.34 -11.34
CA THR A 33 23.80 -4.55 -10.51
C THR A 33 22.67 -4.42 -9.50
N PRO A 34 21.84 -5.46 -9.32
CA PRO A 34 20.78 -5.44 -8.31
C PRO A 34 21.34 -5.01 -6.96
N THR A 35 20.57 -4.20 -6.24
CA THR A 35 20.94 -3.81 -4.88
C THR A 35 21.08 -5.09 -4.05
N LYS A 36 22.21 -5.20 -3.34
CA LYS A 36 22.43 -6.31 -2.41
C LYS A 36 21.32 -6.27 -1.35
N ASP A 37 20.78 -7.45 -1.02
CA ASP A 37 19.78 -7.62 0.04
C ASP A 37 18.50 -6.80 -0.20
N ILE A 38 18.13 -6.59 -1.48
CA ILE A 38 16.93 -5.84 -1.85
C ILE A 38 15.63 -6.45 -1.29
N ASP A 39 15.58 -7.77 -1.11
CA ASP A 39 14.39 -8.41 -0.53
C ASP A 39 14.23 -8.00 0.94
N ASP A 40 15.32 -7.96 1.71
CA ASP A 40 15.31 -7.53 3.11
C ASP A 40 14.90 -6.06 3.21
N LYS A 41 15.48 -5.18 2.38
CA LYS A 41 15.08 -3.76 2.33
C LYS A 41 13.60 -3.56 2.03
N VAL A 42 13.04 -4.35 1.12
CA VAL A 42 11.61 -4.30 0.80
C VAL A 42 10.78 -4.79 1.98
N ARG A 43 11.20 -5.86 2.66
CA ARG A 43 10.48 -6.44 3.81
C ARG A 43 10.51 -5.56 5.05
N GLU A 44 11.55 -4.76 5.21
CA GLU A 44 11.68 -3.80 6.31
C GLU A 44 10.97 -2.47 6.04
N LEU A 45 10.55 -2.21 4.79
CA LEU A 45 9.76 -1.04 4.44
C LEU A 45 8.36 -1.15 5.06
N GLU A 46 7.91 -0.07 5.69
CA GLU A 46 6.57 0.04 6.25
C GLU A 46 5.76 1.04 5.40
N ILE A 47 4.59 0.61 4.93
CA ILE A 47 3.63 1.44 4.18
C ILE A 47 2.31 1.47 4.93
N SER A 48 1.74 2.66 5.11
CA SER A 48 0.44 2.82 5.75
C SER A 48 -0.53 3.67 4.96
N TYR A 49 -1.82 3.34 5.10
CA TYR A 49 -2.90 4.11 4.50
C TYR A 49 -3.01 5.46 5.20
N GLU A 50 -3.06 6.56 4.45
CA GLU A 50 -3.31 7.90 4.98
C GLU A 50 -4.70 8.40 4.58
N ASN A 51 -4.99 8.38 3.27
CA ASN A 51 -6.30 8.66 2.70
C ASN A 51 -6.38 8.08 1.27
N ASP A 52 -7.52 8.25 0.60
CA ASP A 52 -7.75 7.76 -0.76
C ASP A 52 -6.77 8.27 -1.82
N SER A 53 -5.97 9.30 -1.53
CA SER A 53 -5.02 9.91 -2.47
C SER A 53 -3.56 9.80 -2.05
N SER A 54 -3.26 9.30 -0.86
CA SER A 54 -1.90 9.24 -0.32
C SER A 54 -1.66 8.09 0.64
N ILE A 55 -0.39 7.74 0.80
CA ILE A 55 0.11 6.75 1.75
C ILE A 55 1.32 7.32 2.49
N LEU A 56 1.57 6.83 3.70
CA LEU A 56 2.83 7.08 4.38
C LEU A 56 3.80 5.95 4.06
N ILE A 57 5.06 6.30 3.79
CA ILE A 57 6.14 5.34 3.62
C ILE A 57 7.21 5.62 4.68
N LYS A 58 7.59 4.59 5.42
CA LYS A 58 8.60 4.65 6.46
C LYS A 58 9.69 3.62 6.18
N VAL A 59 10.89 4.13 5.99
CA VAL A 59 12.12 3.35 5.90
C VAL A 59 12.66 3.14 7.32
N PRO A 60 13.29 1.99 7.64
CA PRO A 60 13.87 1.75 8.96
C PRO A 60 14.76 2.89 9.44
N GLY A 61 14.55 3.34 10.68
CA GLY A 61 15.31 4.45 11.28
C GLY A 61 14.89 5.85 10.81
N HIS A 62 13.91 5.97 9.92
CA HIS A 62 13.38 7.25 9.44
C HIS A 62 11.94 7.48 9.92
N ARG A 63 11.51 8.75 9.89
CA ARG A 63 10.11 9.12 10.12
C ARG A 63 9.26 8.73 8.91
N PRO A 64 7.98 8.37 9.09
CA PRO A 64 7.05 8.20 7.98
C PRO A 64 6.93 9.49 7.17
N ILE A 65 6.93 9.36 5.84
CA ILE A 65 6.80 10.49 4.91
C ILE A 65 5.54 10.25 4.05
N PRO A 66 4.65 11.25 3.93
CA PRO A 66 3.48 11.16 3.06
C PRO A 66 3.87 11.26 1.59
N TYR A 67 3.27 10.40 0.78
CA TYR A 67 3.39 10.41 -0.67
C TYR A 67 2.01 10.27 -1.32
N ASP A 68 1.65 11.25 -2.15
CA ASP A 68 0.45 11.15 -2.97
C ASP A 68 0.59 10.14 -4.12
N CYS A 69 -0.54 9.77 -4.73
CA CYS A 69 -0.58 8.87 -5.88
C CYS A 69 0.32 9.30 -7.06
N ARG A 70 0.54 10.61 -7.26
CA ARG A 70 1.39 11.13 -8.34
C ARG A 70 2.88 10.97 -8.05
N HIS A 71 3.31 11.06 -6.79
CA HIS A 71 4.68 10.73 -6.39
C HIS A 71 5.01 9.28 -6.75
N LEU A 72 4.06 8.36 -6.53
CA LEU A 72 4.20 6.94 -6.91
C LEU A 72 4.06 6.72 -8.44
N GLY A 73 3.78 7.77 -9.20
CA GLY A 73 3.70 7.74 -10.66
C GLY A 73 2.34 7.32 -11.21
N PHE A 74 1.28 7.30 -10.41
CA PHE A 74 -0.09 7.20 -10.89
C PHE A 74 -0.56 8.55 -11.43
N ARG A 75 -1.58 8.54 -12.31
CA ARG A 75 -2.12 9.79 -12.88
C ARG A 75 -2.91 10.59 -11.85
N ASP A 76 -3.74 9.88 -11.10
CA ASP A 76 -4.69 10.38 -10.12
C ASP A 76 -5.15 9.23 -9.20
N SER A 77 -5.85 9.58 -8.12
CA SER A 77 -6.43 8.63 -7.16
C SER A 77 -7.60 7.82 -7.74
N GLN A 78 -8.08 8.17 -8.94
CA GLN A 78 -9.19 7.48 -9.59
C GLN A 78 -8.74 6.34 -10.51
N THR A 79 -7.43 6.18 -10.72
CA THR A 79 -6.92 5.05 -11.51
C THR A 79 -7.23 3.71 -10.84
N ARG A 80 -7.68 2.72 -11.63
CA ARG A 80 -8.06 1.40 -11.10
C ARG A 80 -6.92 0.70 -10.34
N ALA A 81 -5.69 0.89 -10.78
CA ALA A 81 -4.51 0.30 -10.14
C ALA A 81 -4.23 0.95 -8.78
N TRP A 82 -4.40 2.28 -8.67
CA TRP A 82 -4.30 2.96 -7.38
C TRP A 82 -5.41 2.53 -6.42
N LYS A 83 -6.67 2.50 -6.88
CA LYS A 83 -7.79 2.02 -6.05
C LYS A 83 -7.58 0.59 -5.56
N PHE A 84 -7.11 -0.31 -6.42
CA PHE A 84 -6.73 -1.66 -6.01
C PHE A 84 -5.62 -1.65 -4.95
N PHE A 85 -4.62 -0.80 -5.09
CA PHE A 85 -3.54 -0.70 -4.11
C PHE A 85 -4.04 -0.19 -2.75
N ILE A 86 -4.82 0.89 -2.75
CA ILE A 86 -5.43 1.45 -1.54
C ILE A 86 -6.36 0.45 -0.88
N GLU A 87 -7.23 -0.23 -1.65
CA GLU A 87 -8.13 -1.29 -1.14
C GLU A 87 -7.35 -2.34 -0.34
N VAL A 88 -6.16 -2.73 -0.79
CA VAL A 88 -5.31 -3.70 -0.09
C VAL A 88 -4.60 -3.07 1.12
N VAL A 89 -4.07 -1.85 0.99
CA VAL A 89 -3.34 -1.21 2.09
C VAL A 89 -4.28 -0.81 3.23
N SER A 90 -5.51 -0.44 2.93
CA SER A 90 -6.53 -0.08 3.90
C SER A 90 -7.32 -1.27 4.45
N SER A 91 -7.24 -2.46 3.83
CA SER A 91 -7.94 -3.65 4.35
C SER A 91 -7.31 -4.14 5.65
N ASN A 92 -8.08 -4.77 6.54
CA ASN A 92 -7.55 -5.25 7.83
C ASN A 92 -6.52 -6.38 7.70
N ASP A 93 -6.67 -7.21 6.67
CA ASP A 93 -5.82 -8.38 6.44
C ASP A 93 -4.59 -8.05 5.58
N HIS A 94 -4.62 -6.92 4.86
CA HIS A 94 -3.63 -6.50 3.88
C HIS A 94 -3.36 -7.55 2.78
N GLN A 95 -4.40 -8.32 2.43
CA GLN A 95 -4.30 -9.43 1.49
C GLN A 95 -5.18 -9.23 0.27
N PHE A 96 -4.88 -9.98 -0.79
CA PHE A 96 -5.66 -9.97 -2.01
C PHE A 96 -5.59 -11.30 -2.75
N ASN A 97 -6.64 -11.57 -3.51
CA ASN A 97 -6.71 -12.74 -4.38
C ASN A 97 -7.10 -12.33 -5.81
N PHE A 98 -6.42 -12.91 -6.79
CA PHE A 98 -6.76 -12.74 -8.21
C PHE A 98 -7.97 -13.59 -8.63
N GLY A 99 -8.34 -14.58 -7.81
CA GLY A 99 -9.31 -15.61 -8.12
C GLY A 99 -8.68 -16.80 -8.86
N PRO A 100 -9.50 -17.74 -9.35
CA PRO A 100 -9.03 -18.85 -10.16
C PRO A 100 -8.53 -18.35 -11.51
N ALA A 101 -7.40 -18.89 -11.99
CA ALA A 101 -6.89 -18.54 -13.33
C ALA A 101 -7.65 -19.26 -14.45
N TYR A 102 -8.23 -20.41 -14.13
CA TYR A 102 -8.91 -21.28 -15.08
C TYR A 102 -10.17 -21.90 -14.49
N GLU A 103 -11.20 -22.00 -15.31
CA GLU A 103 -12.36 -22.85 -15.07
C GLU A 103 -12.18 -24.18 -15.78
N TYR A 104 -12.55 -25.26 -15.09
CA TYR A 104 -12.55 -26.61 -15.64
C TYR A 104 -14.00 -27.10 -15.74
N TYR A 105 -14.39 -27.52 -16.93
CA TYR A 105 -15.70 -28.13 -17.16
C TYR A 105 -15.58 -29.38 -18.00
N SER A 106 -16.55 -30.27 -17.78
CA SER A 106 -16.65 -31.56 -18.46
C SER A 106 -17.59 -31.40 -19.65
N GLU A 107 -17.07 -31.60 -20.87
CA GLU A 107 -17.89 -31.73 -22.05
C GLU A 107 -17.77 -33.19 -22.51
N GLY A 108 -18.69 -34.03 -22.03
CA GLY A 108 -18.56 -35.49 -22.13
C GLY A 108 -17.37 -36.02 -21.31
N THR A 109 -16.48 -36.79 -21.94
CA THR A 109 -15.31 -37.42 -21.30
C THR A 109 -14.04 -36.55 -21.28
N ARG A 110 -14.06 -35.37 -21.94
CA ARG A 110 -12.89 -34.49 -22.04
C ARG A 110 -13.01 -33.31 -21.07
N LYS A 111 -12.00 -33.14 -20.22
CA LYS A 111 -11.83 -31.93 -19.39
C LYS A 111 -11.34 -30.79 -20.27
N LYS A 112 -12.12 -29.72 -20.40
CA LYS A 112 -11.70 -28.48 -21.04
C LYS A 112 -11.27 -27.45 -19.98
N ARG A 113 -10.37 -26.56 -20.38
CA ARG A 113 -9.84 -25.47 -19.56
C ARG A 113 -10.13 -24.13 -20.22
N ALA A 114 -10.89 -23.26 -19.57
CA ALA A 114 -11.13 -21.90 -20.03
C ALA A 114 -10.37 -20.91 -19.14
N LYS A 115 -9.77 -19.87 -19.72
CA LYS A 115 -9.14 -18.78 -18.98
C LYS A 115 -10.21 -17.86 -18.40
N ILE A 116 -10.07 -17.50 -17.13
CA ILE A 116 -10.99 -16.58 -16.46
C ILE A 116 -10.48 -15.15 -16.66
N LYS A 117 -11.27 -14.31 -17.34
CA LYS A 117 -10.90 -12.92 -17.64
C LYS A 117 -10.70 -12.06 -16.38
N HIS A 118 -11.43 -12.38 -15.31
CA HIS A 118 -11.33 -11.66 -14.04
C HIS A 118 -9.94 -11.78 -13.39
N TYR A 119 -9.34 -12.98 -13.47
CA TYR A 119 -7.97 -13.22 -12.99
C TYR A 119 -6.97 -12.31 -13.69
N ASP A 120 -6.98 -12.32 -15.03
CA ASP A 120 -6.07 -11.52 -15.83
C ASP A 120 -6.24 -10.02 -15.56
N ALA A 121 -7.48 -9.56 -15.32
CA ALA A 121 -7.77 -8.17 -14.99
C ALA A 121 -7.17 -7.77 -13.64
N ARG A 122 -7.41 -8.56 -12.57
CA ARG A 122 -6.84 -8.29 -11.24
C ARG A 122 -5.31 -8.41 -11.23
N TRP A 123 -4.76 -9.40 -11.92
CA TRP A 123 -3.31 -9.55 -12.05
C TRP A 123 -2.67 -8.33 -12.71
N LYS A 124 -3.27 -7.78 -13.78
CA LYS A 124 -2.78 -6.55 -14.44
C LYS A 124 -2.81 -5.32 -13.54
N LEU A 125 -3.80 -5.20 -12.66
CA LEU A 125 -3.83 -4.10 -11.68
C LEU A 125 -2.65 -4.20 -10.72
N CYS A 126 -2.43 -5.39 -10.14
CA CYS A 126 -1.30 -5.64 -9.24
C CYS A 126 0.06 -5.46 -9.94
N ASP A 127 0.19 -5.92 -11.19
CA ASP A 127 1.42 -5.76 -11.98
C ASP A 127 1.74 -4.28 -12.24
N GLU A 128 0.73 -3.47 -12.58
CA GLU A 128 0.91 -2.03 -12.76
C GLU A 128 1.32 -1.35 -11.45
N VAL A 129 0.69 -1.70 -10.32
CA VAL A 129 1.11 -1.22 -8.98
C VAL A 129 2.58 -1.57 -8.71
N CYS A 130 2.97 -2.82 -8.90
CA CYS A 130 4.35 -3.27 -8.68
C CYS A 130 5.36 -2.54 -9.58
N LYS A 131 4.98 -2.27 -10.82
CA LYS A 131 5.82 -1.53 -11.77
C LYS A 131 6.00 -0.07 -11.34
N ARG A 132 4.94 0.58 -10.85
CA ARG A 132 4.96 1.96 -10.36
C ARG A 132 5.80 2.07 -9.08
N LEU A 133 5.55 1.21 -8.10
CA LEU A 133 6.31 1.15 -6.85
C LEU A 133 7.80 0.89 -7.09
N ARG A 134 8.18 -0.09 -7.94
CA ARG A 134 9.60 -0.33 -8.26
C ARG A 134 10.27 0.89 -8.88
N LYS A 135 9.58 1.60 -9.78
CA LYS A 135 10.11 2.84 -10.37
C LYS A 135 10.26 3.95 -9.33
N PHE A 136 9.27 4.08 -8.45
CA PHE A 136 9.31 5.02 -7.33
C PHE A 136 10.49 4.72 -6.40
N PHE A 137 10.62 3.49 -5.89
CA PHE A 137 11.73 3.09 -5.02
C PHE A 137 13.11 3.24 -5.66
N ALA A 138 13.21 2.98 -6.97
CA ALA A 138 14.45 3.22 -7.70
C ALA A 138 14.82 4.71 -7.76
N LYS A 139 13.82 5.59 -7.91
CA LYS A 139 14.00 7.04 -7.95
C LYS A 139 14.27 7.63 -6.57
N GLU A 140 13.46 7.24 -5.58
CA GLU A 140 13.46 7.82 -4.23
C GLU A 140 14.60 7.29 -3.37
N PHE A 141 14.85 5.97 -3.43
CA PHE A 141 15.82 5.28 -2.56
C PHE A 141 17.04 4.75 -3.30
N GLY A 142 17.14 4.93 -4.63
CA GLY A 142 18.24 4.43 -5.44
C GLY A 142 18.29 2.90 -5.55
N TRP A 143 17.17 2.21 -5.30
CA TRP A 143 17.12 0.74 -5.32
C TRP A 143 17.08 0.17 -6.74
N VAL A 144 17.84 -0.90 -6.97
CA VAL A 144 17.89 -1.64 -8.24
C VAL A 144 17.29 -3.02 -8.04
N PHE A 145 16.18 -3.27 -8.72
CA PHE A 145 15.46 -4.55 -8.65
C PHE A 145 15.93 -5.54 -9.71
N PRO A 146 15.98 -6.85 -9.40
CA PRO A 146 16.10 -7.91 -10.39
C PRO A 146 14.95 -7.88 -11.42
N ARG A 147 15.20 -8.41 -12.63
CA ARG A 147 14.29 -8.33 -13.80
C ARG A 147 12.87 -8.84 -13.49
N ASP A 148 12.75 -9.91 -12.72
CA ASP A 148 11.48 -10.57 -12.39
C ASP A 148 11.10 -10.46 -10.92
N TYR A 149 11.68 -9.50 -10.21
CA TYR A 149 11.39 -9.28 -8.79
C TYR A 149 9.92 -8.88 -8.59
N LYS A 150 9.22 -9.65 -7.77
CA LYS A 150 7.84 -9.38 -7.35
C LYS A 150 7.83 -8.75 -5.96
N LEU A 151 7.06 -7.68 -5.82
CA LEU A 151 6.79 -7.02 -4.54
C LEU A 151 5.70 -7.72 -3.72
N TYR A 152 5.19 -8.86 -4.19
CA TYR A 152 4.20 -9.66 -3.50
C TYR A 152 4.59 -11.13 -3.50
N GLU A 153 4.02 -11.88 -2.56
CA GLU A 153 4.19 -13.31 -2.39
C GLU A 153 2.84 -13.98 -2.12
N ARG A 154 2.80 -15.32 -2.16
CA ARG A 154 1.62 -16.06 -1.71
C ARG A 154 1.58 -16.04 -0.20
N ASN A 155 0.41 -15.88 0.38
CA ASN A 155 0.22 -16.20 1.78
C ASN A 155 0.16 -17.73 1.93
N LEU A 156 1.15 -18.33 2.59
CA LEU A 156 1.22 -19.78 2.79
C LEU A 156 0.23 -20.27 3.86
N LEU A 157 -0.21 -19.37 4.75
CA LEU A 157 -1.12 -19.69 5.86
C LEU A 157 -2.58 -19.34 5.53
N GLY A 158 -2.82 -18.68 4.39
CA GLY A 158 -4.15 -18.24 3.96
C GLY A 158 -4.82 -19.20 2.97
N PRO A 159 -6.10 -18.96 2.66
CA PRO A 159 -6.81 -19.61 1.56
C PRO A 159 -6.01 -19.70 0.25
N GLU A 160 -6.32 -20.72 -0.56
CA GLU A 160 -5.62 -20.95 -1.81
C GLU A 160 -5.67 -19.74 -2.76
N GLY A 161 -4.48 -19.29 -3.17
CA GLY A 161 -4.34 -18.16 -4.10
C GLY A 161 -4.32 -16.79 -3.44
N GLU A 162 -4.41 -16.72 -2.12
CA GLU A 162 -4.23 -15.47 -1.38
C GLU A 162 -2.78 -15.00 -1.43
N ARG A 163 -2.61 -13.67 -1.48
CA ARG A 163 -1.34 -12.99 -1.68
C ARG A 163 -1.29 -11.76 -0.79
N ARG A 164 -0.06 -11.35 -0.48
CA ARG A 164 0.23 -10.10 0.23
C ARG A 164 1.44 -9.43 -0.38
N PHE A 165 1.57 -8.13 -0.17
CA PHE A 165 2.81 -7.42 -0.46
C PHE A 165 3.91 -7.87 0.51
N LYS A 166 5.17 -7.76 0.08
CA LYS A 166 6.34 -8.16 0.86
C LYS A 166 6.75 -7.13 1.91
N PHE A 167 6.48 -5.85 1.65
CA PHE A 167 6.65 -4.79 2.63
C PHE A 167 5.62 -4.94 3.74
N GLN A 168 5.93 -4.41 4.91
CA GLN A 168 5.00 -4.34 6.01
C GLN A 168 3.92 -3.32 5.65
N VAL A 169 2.67 -3.71 5.84
CA VAL A 169 1.56 -2.77 5.85
C VAL A 169 1.20 -2.52 7.29
N SER A 170 1.25 -1.27 7.72
CA SER A 170 0.69 -0.86 8.99
C SER A 170 -0.57 -0.05 8.71
N ASN A 171 -1.60 -0.24 9.50
CA ASN A 171 -2.73 0.67 9.47
C ASN A 171 -2.47 1.69 10.58
N PRO A 172 -2.47 3.01 10.33
CA PRO A 172 -2.38 3.98 11.42
C PRO A 172 -3.56 3.81 12.38
N ASN A 173 -4.67 3.24 11.88
CA ASN A 173 -5.85 2.84 12.63
C ASN A 173 -5.84 1.37 13.08
N SER A 174 -4.77 0.60 12.81
CA SER A 174 -4.52 -0.65 13.56
C SER A 174 -3.89 -0.25 14.88
N PHE A 175 -4.74 0.04 15.85
CA PHE A 175 -4.35 0.50 17.15
C PHE A 175 -3.48 -0.57 17.82
N LYS A 176 -2.18 -0.30 17.93
CA LYS A 176 -1.27 -1.10 18.76
C LYS A 176 -1.56 -0.78 20.21
N THR A 177 -2.59 -1.39 20.77
CA THR A 177 -2.78 -1.45 22.21
C THR A 177 -1.74 -2.40 22.81
N ASN A 178 -1.43 -2.19 24.09
CA ASN A 178 -0.53 -3.08 24.82
C ASN A 178 -1.25 -4.44 24.99
N PRO A 179 -0.67 -5.56 24.53
CA PRO A 179 -1.30 -6.88 24.65
C PRO A 179 -1.73 -7.21 26.09
N ALA A 180 -0.99 -6.73 27.09
CA ALA A 180 -1.32 -6.94 28.50
C ALA A 180 -2.63 -6.26 28.93
N VAL A 181 -3.09 -5.23 28.21
CA VAL A 181 -4.37 -4.54 28.47
C VAL A 181 -5.49 -5.23 27.70
N GLU A 182 -5.21 -5.73 26.49
CA GLU A 182 -6.16 -6.56 25.70
C GLU A 182 -6.50 -7.87 26.41
N ASP A 183 -5.52 -8.50 27.07
CA ASP A 183 -5.71 -9.73 27.83
C ASP A 183 -6.82 -9.59 28.88
N ASN A 184 -6.99 -8.41 29.49
CA ASN A 184 -8.05 -8.14 30.47
C ASN A 184 -9.47 -8.26 29.90
N PHE A 185 -9.61 -8.13 28.58
CA PHE A 185 -10.89 -8.19 27.87
C PHE A 185 -11.07 -9.47 27.06
N SER A 186 -9.99 -10.23 26.84
CA SER A 186 -9.95 -11.41 25.98
C SER A 186 -10.93 -12.52 26.40
N GLU A 187 -11.18 -12.66 27.71
CA GLU A 187 -12.09 -13.67 28.27
C GLU A 187 -13.56 -13.23 28.26
N LEU A 188 -13.85 -11.94 28.07
CA LEU A 188 -15.21 -11.41 28.14
C LEU A 188 -16.08 -11.90 26.98
N GLU A 189 -17.34 -12.26 27.28
CA GLU A 189 -18.35 -12.50 26.26
C GLU A 189 -18.84 -11.18 25.65
N GLU A 190 -19.50 -11.26 24.50
CA GLU A 190 -19.84 -10.08 23.68
C GLU A 190 -20.64 -9.02 24.46
N LEU A 191 -21.61 -9.45 25.26
CA LEU A 191 -22.45 -8.55 26.07
C LEU A 191 -21.67 -7.89 27.22
N ASP A 192 -20.75 -8.62 27.85
CA ASP A 192 -19.94 -8.09 28.95
C ASP A 192 -18.91 -7.09 28.43
N LEU A 193 -18.33 -7.38 27.26
CA LEU A 193 -17.42 -6.46 26.58
C LEU A 193 -18.13 -5.16 26.19
N LEU A 194 -19.36 -5.25 25.67
CA LEU A 194 -20.19 -4.07 25.38
C LEU A 194 -20.47 -3.24 26.62
N SER A 195 -20.74 -3.88 27.77
CA SER A 195 -20.97 -3.20 29.05
C SER A 195 -19.74 -2.42 29.51
N GLU A 196 -18.54 -3.00 29.40
CA GLU A 196 -17.29 -2.31 29.75
C GLU A 196 -17.01 -1.14 28.79
N ILE A 197 -17.25 -1.30 27.49
CA ILE A 197 -17.10 -0.21 26.50
C ILE A 197 -18.02 0.96 26.83
N GLN A 198 -19.29 0.70 27.13
CA GLN A 198 -20.24 1.75 27.51
C GLN A 198 -19.83 2.49 28.78
N LYS A 199 -19.25 1.77 29.75
CA LYS A 199 -18.73 2.36 30.98
C LYS A 199 -17.55 3.29 30.70
N PHE A 200 -16.53 2.83 29.96
CA PHE A 200 -15.38 3.66 29.61
C PHE A 200 -15.76 4.86 28.75
N GLN A 201 -16.71 4.70 27.83
CA GLN A 201 -17.23 5.79 27.02
C GLN A 201 -17.93 6.85 27.89
N LYS A 202 -18.75 6.43 28.85
CA LYS A 202 -19.42 7.34 29.77
C LYS A 202 -18.41 8.11 30.63
N GLU A 203 -17.37 7.42 31.13
CA GLU A 203 -16.27 8.03 31.88
C GLU A 203 -15.48 9.03 31.03
N TYR A 204 -15.19 8.69 29.78
CA TYR A 204 -14.54 9.61 28.82
C TYR A 204 -15.37 10.86 28.56
N MET A 205 -16.67 10.72 28.28
CA MET A 205 -17.58 11.85 28.02
C MET A 205 -17.75 12.76 29.24
N LEU A 206 -17.59 12.23 30.46
CA LEU A 206 -17.63 13.00 31.71
C LEU A 206 -16.35 13.81 31.96
N ASN A 207 -15.21 13.40 31.39
CA ASN A 207 -13.89 13.95 31.66
C ASN A 207 -13.29 14.78 30.49
N GLN A 208 -14.08 15.02 29.43
CA GLN A 208 -13.68 15.71 28.20
C GLN A 208 -13.13 17.15 28.38
N GLU A 209 -13.23 17.75 29.56
CA GLU A 209 -12.64 19.06 29.85
C GLU A 209 -11.13 19.00 30.19
N SER A 210 -10.52 17.80 30.28
CA SER A 210 -9.16 17.64 30.82
C SER A 210 -8.14 16.87 29.99
N GLU A 211 -8.55 16.03 29.02
CA GLU A 211 -7.62 15.24 28.18
C GLU A 211 -8.15 15.11 26.74
N ASP A 212 -7.28 15.39 25.76
CA ASP A 212 -7.58 15.27 24.32
C ASP A 212 -7.49 13.81 23.81
N ASP A 213 -6.97 12.89 24.62
CA ASP A 213 -6.71 11.50 24.22
C ASP A 213 -7.82 10.56 24.70
N ILE A 214 -8.23 9.65 23.81
CA ILE A 214 -9.20 8.58 24.14
C ILE A 214 -8.53 7.55 25.09
N PRO A 215 -9.22 7.05 26.13
CA PRO A 215 -8.65 6.11 27.11
C PRO A 215 -8.12 4.82 26.49
N VAL A 216 -6.95 4.37 26.96
CA VAL A 216 -6.26 3.16 26.47
C VAL A 216 -7.11 1.90 26.67
N GLU A 217 -7.88 1.85 27.76
CA GLU A 217 -8.80 0.76 28.11
C GLU A 217 -10.00 0.69 27.16
N LEU A 218 -10.55 1.85 26.78
CA LEU A 218 -11.63 1.93 25.79
C LEU A 218 -11.15 1.39 24.44
N PHE A 219 -9.93 1.76 24.02
CA PHE A 219 -9.35 1.24 22.79
C PHE A 219 -9.08 -0.27 22.81
N ALA A 220 -8.53 -0.79 23.90
CA ALA A 220 -8.22 -2.21 24.02
C ALA A 220 -9.49 -3.07 23.96
N ALA A 221 -10.56 -2.64 24.64
CA ALA A 221 -11.85 -3.32 24.61
C ALA A 221 -12.47 -3.34 23.19
N LEU A 222 -12.41 -2.21 22.47
CA LEU A 222 -12.89 -2.13 21.07
C LEU A 222 -12.11 -3.05 20.13
N LYS A 223 -10.78 -3.13 20.29
CA LYS A 223 -9.92 -4.01 19.50
C LYS A 223 -10.24 -5.49 19.74
N VAL A 224 -10.42 -5.91 20.99
CA VAL A 224 -10.86 -7.27 21.30
C VAL A 224 -12.22 -7.56 20.65
N GLY A 225 -13.12 -6.58 20.62
CA GLY A 225 -14.39 -6.66 19.89
C GLY A 225 -14.21 -6.92 18.40
N GLN A 226 -13.26 -6.21 17.77
CA GLN A 226 -12.90 -6.39 16.36
C GLN A 226 -12.39 -7.81 16.08
N GLU A 227 -11.42 -8.26 16.88
CA GLU A 227 -10.68 -9.50 16.63
C GLU A 227 -11.50 -10.75 17.00
N LYS A 228 -12.28 -10.68 18.10
CA LYS A 228 -13.03 -11.81 18.63
C LYS A 228 -14.43 -11.94 18.02
N PHE A 229 -15.11 -10.82 17.80
CA PHE A 229 -16.52 -10.80 17.36
C PHE A 229 -16.72 -10.23 15.94
N GLY A 230 -15.66 -9.76 15.29
CA GLY A 230 -15.71 -9.31 13.89
C GLY A 230 -16.45 -7.98 13.69
N TRP A 231 -16.52 -7.14 14.73
CA TRP A 231 -17.16 -5.83 14.66
C TRP A 231 -16.52 -4.94 13.57
N SER A 232 -17.36 -4.20 12.83
CA SER A 232 -16.91 -3.31 11.76
C SER A 232 -16.55 -1.92 12.28
N GLU A 233 -15.76 -1.16 11.51
CA GLU A 233 -15.42 0.23 11.88
C GLU A 233 -16.65 1.15 11.98
N SER A 234 -17.67 0.90 11.15
CA SER A 234 -18.96 1.59 11.28
C SER A 234 -19.64 1.29 12.60
N HIS A 235 -19.54 0.04 13.08
CA HIS A 235 -20.07 -0.38 14.38
C HIS A 235 -19.32 0.31 15.53
N PHE A 236 -17.98 0.43 15.43
CA PHE A 236 -17.20 1.20 16.40
C PHE A 236 -17.60 2.67 16.46
N LYS A 237 -17.72 3.33 15.31
CA LYS A 237 -18.09 4.75 15.20
C LYS A 237 -19.46 5.03 15.79
N GLU A 238 -20.42 4.14 15.55
CA GLU A 238 -21.76 4.21 16.13
C GLU A 238 -21.71 3.99 17.66
N MET A 239 -20.93 3.02 18.14
CA MET A 239 -20.80 2.72 19.57
C MET A 239 -20.17 3.86 20.35
N ILE A 240 -19.05 4.41 19.89
CA ILE A 240 -18.30 5.44 20.62
C ILE A 240 -18.89 6.85 20.49
N GLY A 241 -19.89 7.04 19.63
CA GLY A 241 -20.51 8.35 19.39
C GLY A 241 -19.46 9.37 18.95
N TRP A 242 -18.62 9.00 17.97
CA TRP A 242 -17.54 9.86 17.48
C TRP A 242 -18.09 11.24 17.13
N PRO A 243 -17.63 12.34 17.75
CA PRO A 243 -18.26 13.63 17.55
C PRO A 243 -18.09 14.11 16.10
N GLU A 244 -19.20 14.46 15.44
CA GLU A 244 -19.21 15.12 14.11
C GLU A 244 -18.35 16.41 14.08
N LYS A 245 -18.07 17.01 15.25
CA LYS A 245 -17.10 18.10 15.45
C LYS A 245 -15.75 17.84 14.77
N TYR A 246 -15.25 16.60 14.80
CA TYR A 246 -13.96 16.24 14.21
C TYR A 246 -14.05 16.03 12.69
N GLU A 247 -15.24 15.85 12.12
CA GLU A 247 -15.44 15.87 10.67
C GLU A 247 -15.49 17.31 10.13
N GLU A 248 -16.03 18.25 10.91
CA GLU A 248 -16.07 19.67 10.53
C GLU A 248 -14.71 20.38 10.63
N GLU A 249 -13.86 20.07 11.62
CA GLU A 249 -12.50 20.63 11.73
C GLU A 249 -11.60 20.22 10.55
N ILE A 250 -11.72 18.98 10.06
CA ILE A 250 -10.98 18.50 8.87
C ILE A 250 -11.42 19.28 7.62
N VAL A 251 -12.72 19.56 7.47
CA VAL A 251 -13.25 20.34 6.35
C VAL A 251 -12.90 21.84 6.46
N TYR A 252 -12.73 22.38 7.67
CA TYR A 252 -12.32 23.77 7.88
C TYR A 252 -10.83 24.00 7.62
N GLU A 253 -9.94 23.07 8.01
CA GLU A 253 -8.51 23.20 7.70
C GLU A 253 -8.20 23.04 6.21
N GLU A 254 -8.91 22.16 5.48
CA GLU A 254 -8.80 22.05 4.01
C GLU A 254 -9.17 23.36 3.28
N LYS A 255 -10.07 24.18 3.85
CA LYS A 255 -10.46 25.48 3.27
C LYS A 255 -9.50 26.61 3.61
N ILE A 256 -8.76 26.52 4.72
CA ILE A 256 -7.81 27.57 5.13
C ILE A 256 -6.48 27.46 4.37
N VAL A 257 -6.08 26.25 3.96
CA VAL A 257 -4.86 26.03 3.15
C VAL A 257 -5.06 26.33 1.65
N ALA A 258 -6.31 26.53 1.20
CA ALA A 258 -6.66 26.82 -0.20
C ALA A 258 -6.83 28.32 -0.53
N LYS A 259 -6.16 29.23 0.20
CA LYS A 259 -6.08 30.67 -0.13
C LYS A 259 -4.67 31.15 -0.36
#